data_AF-A0A7L5HVP8-F1
#
_entry.id   AF-A0A7L5HVP8-F1
#
_cell.length_a   1.000
_cell.length_b   1.000
_cell.length_c   1.000
_cell.angle_alpha   90.00
_cell.angle_beta   90.00
_cell.angle_gamma   90.00
#
_symmetry.space_group_name_H-M   'P 1'
#
loop_
_entity.id
_entity.type
_entity.pdbx_description
1 polymer ?
#
loop_
_entity_poly.entity_id
_entity_poly.type
_entity_poly.pdbx_seq_one_letter_code
_entity_poly.pdbx_strand_id
1 'polypeptide(L)'
;MRYLIVCIIGLFLHLNLNAKIVSSTSSYSSSGEGVGVTRDEAVNNAIIEAIGKLNGVSIDSAKEVFINIDSDSKKTNIKDNYKEELLKVTKGKIDTYEINNIEQNDKGYTASVTVFKTTISKKYQTPGLNSNNRRNITIFSTSSSYKELSNILQQKIITNLIQSRKFNVLDRDSKGYYDMEKALIKSPDAYKDEIYKLKNVLATDYILLFNVGGVDLKTKGSRNKIDVVVDYRVLLFATRQIKFSNTLTMSASIKGDSLVASEKLSEKIAKKISDDILNAIYPLKIAQVSNNEVVFSQTLSNDDIYECYSLGEVIKDVYTKENTARIETKSGKVQIIRSTPKLSYAKILEGSVKKGDICRPLDDGGVGMEKQHSVNQNGTVNLGW
;
A
#
# COMPACT_ATOMS: atom_id res chain seq x y z
N MET A 1 -3.03 44.71 6.29
CA MET A 1 -2.15 43.55 6.50
C MET A 1 -2.92 42.28 6.94
N ARG A 2 -3.89 41.79 6.15
CA ARG A 2 -4.59 40.51 6.42
C ARG A 2 -4.59 39.54 5.22
N TYR A 3 -4.17 40.02 4.06
CA TYR A 3 -4.05 39.24 2.83
C TYR A 3 -2.63 38.69 2.58
N LEU A 4 -1.61 39.21 3.28
CA LEU A 4 -0.22 38.75 3.10
C LEU A 4 0.08 37.43 3.86
N ILE A 5 -0.64 37.17 4.96
CA ILE A 5 -0.44 35.96 5.79
C ILE A 5 -1.10 34.72 5.17
N VAL A 6 -2.18 34.90 4.39
CA VAL A 6 -2.88 33.79 3.70
C VAL A 6 -2.07 33.25 2.51
N CYS A 7 -1.32 34.10 1.81
CA CYS A 7 -0.44 33.66 0.72
C CYS A 7 0.79 32.88 1.22
N ILE A 8 1.31 33.16 2.42
CA ILE A 8 2.47 32.45 2.98
C ILE A 8 2.08 31.05 3.49
N ILE A 9 0.84 30.85 3.96
CA ILE A 9 0.35 29.53 4.38
C ILE A 9 -0.02 28.65 3.16
N GLY A 10 -0.45 29.25 2.04
CA GLY A 10 -0.65 28.53 0.78
C GLY A 10 0.66 28.06 0.12
N LEU A 11 1.76 28.80 0.29
CA LEU A 11 3.05 28.48 -0.30
C LEU A 11 3.79 27.33 0.41
N PHE A 12 3.55 27.13 1.71
CA PHE A 12 4.20 26.06 2.49
C PHE A 12 3.57 24.66 2.32
N LEU A 13 2.37 24.55 1.72
CA LEU A 13 1.74 23.25 1.47
C LEU A 13 2.24 22.51 0.21
N HIS A 14 3.16 23.12 -0.55
CA HIS A 14 3.69 22.55 -1.79
C HIS A 14 4.99 21.73 -1.63
N LEU A 15 5.52 21.60 -0.42
CA LEU A 15 6.84 20.98 -0.18
C LEU A 15 6.92 19.45 -0.38
N ASN A 16 5.83 18.78 -0.78
CA ASN A 16 5.80 17.33 -1.03
C ASN A 16 5.45 16.92 -2.48
N LEU A 17 5.50 17.85 -3.43
CA LEU A 17 5.13 17.56 -4.83
C LEU A 17 6.27 17.02 -5.69
N ASN A 18 7.53 17.16 -5.26
CA ASN A 18 8.68 16.80 -6.07
C ASN A 18 9.15 15.37 -5.79
N ALA A 19 9.39 14.62 -6.86
CA ALA A 19 10.17 13.39 -6.80
C ALA A 19 11.61 13.72 -6.43
N LYS A 20 12.18 13.02 -5.45
CA LYS A 20 13.58 13.20 -5.08
C LYS A 20 14.20 11.94 -4.51
N ILE A 21 15.53 11.88 -4.58
CA ILE A 21 16.31 10.89 -3.86
C ILE A 21 16.60 11.47 -2.47
N VAL A 22 16.05 10.83 -1.46
CA VAL A 22 16.30 11.19 -0.06
C VAL A 22 17.44 10.32 0.44
N SER A 23 18.53 10.96 0.83
CA SER A 23 19.65 10.31 1.51
C SER A 23 19.45 10.48 3.02
N SER A 24 19.53 9.40 3.77
CA SER A 24 19.65 9.44 5.22
C SER A 24 20.99 8.85 5.64
N THR A 25 21.70 9.60 6.47
CA THR A 25 22.99 9.21 7.01
C THR A 25 22.78 8.75 8.45
N SER A 26 23.22 7.55 8.78
CA SER A 26 23.25 7.04 10.15
C SER A 26 24.67 6.64 10.52
N SER A 27 25.14 7.15 11.65
CA SER A 27 26.48 6.88 12.17
C SER A 27 26.40 5.95 13.37
N TYR A 28 27.26 4.94 13.39
CA TYR A 28 27.42 3.97 14.46
C TYR A 28 28.88 4.01 14.90
N SER A 29 29.12 3.79 16.18
CA SER A 29 30.46 3.60 16.73
C SER A 29 30.48 2.42 17.68
N SER A 30 31.69 1.91 17.90
CA SER A 30 31.94 0.84 18.86
C SER A 30 33.35 0.98 19.39
N SER A 31 33.56 0.65 20.66
CA SER A 31 34.86 0.72 21.31
C SER A 31 35.37 -0.66 21.68
N GLY A 32 36.68 -0.84 21.54
CA GLY A 32 37.41 -2.05 21.86
C GLY A 32 38.71 -1.73 22.57
N GLU A 33 39.21 -2.72 23.29
CA GLU A 33 40.44 -2.74 24.03
C GLU A 33 41.32 -3.87 23.52
N GLY A 34 42.63 -3.64 23.52
CA GLY A 34 43.58 -4.60 23.00
C GLY A 34 44.88 -4.55 23.76
N VAL A 35 45.48 -5.72 23.94
CA VAL A 35 46.78 -5.88 24.58
C VAL A 35 47.74 -6.46 23.56
N GLY A 36 48.99 -6.01 23.56
CA GLY A 36 50.04 -6.50 22.66
C GLY A 36 51.44 -6.24 23.22
N VAL A 37 52.42 -6.98 22.72
CA VAL A 37 53.84 -6.79 23.08
C VAL A 37 54.36 -5.49 22.47
N THR A 38 53.83 -5.12 21.30
CA THR A 38 54.09 -3.83 20.64
C THR A 38 52.86 -2.93 20.67
N ARG A 39 53.11 -1.62 20.50
CA ARG A 39 52.05 -0.61 20.38
C ARG A 39 51.05 -0.97 19.28
N ASP A 40 51.55 -1.39 18.13
CA ASP A 40 50.71 -1.66 16.96
C ASP A 40 49.90 -2.94 17.13
N GLU A 41 50.46 -3.97 17.77
CA GLU A 41 49.73 -5.18 18.13
C GLU A 41 48.56 -4.87 19.09
N ALA A 42 48.78 -4.04 20.11
CA ALA A 42 47.73 -3.62 21.04
C ALA A 42 46.60 -2.85 20.33
N VAL A 43 46.95 -1.91 19.43
CA VAL A 43 45.99 -1.14 18.64
C VAL A 43 45.21 -2.04 17.68
N ASN A 44 45.88 -2.99 17.02
CA ASN A 44 45.25 -3.94 16.10
C ASN A 44 44.23 -4.82 16.83
N ASN A 45 44.60 -5.36 18.00
CA ASN A 45 43.69 -6.15 18.83
C ASN A 45 42.49 -5.33 19.30
N ALA A 46 42.69 -4.05 19.66
CA ALA A 46 41.61 -3.16 20.06
C ALA A 46 40.64 -2.87 18.91
N ILE A 47 41.15 -2.66 17.69
CA ILE A 47 40.33 -2.48 16.48
C ILE A 47 39.55 -3.76 16.17
N ILE A 48 40.17 -4.95 16.25
CA ILE A 48 39.48 -6.23 16.03
C ILE A 48 38.30 -6.39 16.99
N GLU A 49 38.52 -6.11 18.28
CA GLU A 49 37.46 -6.20 19.28
C GLU A 49 36.34 -5.17 19.02
N ALA A 50 36.72 -3.92 18.70
CA ALA A 50 35.77 -2.86 18.39
C ALA A 50 34.92 -3.19 17.15
N ILE A 51 35.53 -3.78 16.12
CA ILE A 51 34.85 -4.27 14.90
C ILE A 51 33.95 -5.46 15.22
N GLY A 52 34.39 -6.40 16.05
CA GLY A 52 33.60 -7.58 16.44
C GLY A 52 32.28 -7.20 17.14
N LYS A 53 32.27 -6.07 17.86
CA LYS A 53 31.08 -5.50 18.49
C LYS A 53 30.13 -4.77 17.52
N LEU A 54 30.59 -4.41 16.31
CA LEU A 54 29.72 -3.84 15.26
C LEU A 54 29.05 -4.95 14.45
N ASN A 55 27.73 -5.08 14.61
CA ASN A 55 26.91 -6.05 13.89
C ASN A 55 27.18 -6.05 12.37
N GLY A 56 27.55 -7.22 11.85
CA GLY A 56 27.67 -7.49 10.42
C GLY A 56 29.08 -7.40 9.83
N VAL A 57 30.14 -7.29 10.62
CA VAL A 57 31.54 -7.44 10.16
C VAL A 57 32.12 -8.78 10.64
N SER A 58 32.78 -9.54 9.76
CA SER A 58 33.45 -10.79 10.16
C SER A 58 34.78 -10.47 10.84
N ILE A 59 35.05 -11.13 11.96
CA ILE A 59 36.32 -11.03 12.69
C ILE A 59 37.50 -11.48 11.80
N ASP A 60 37.29 -12.45 10.92
CA ASP A 60 38.33 -12.94 10.01
C ASP A 60 38.74 -11.88 8.99
N SER A 61 37.77 -11.12 8.46
CA SER A 61 38.05 -9.97 7.60
C SER A 61 38.78 -8.85 8.37
N ALA A 62 38.49 -8.67 9.66
CA ALA A 62 39.23 -7.71 10.48
C ALA A 62 40.69 -8.14 10.66
N LYS A 63 40.97 -9.43 10.87
CA LYS A 63 42.33 -9.97 10.99
C LYS A 63 43.17 -9.79 9.72
N GLU A 64 42.57 -9.93 8.53
CA GLU A 64 43.26 -9.71 7.25
C GLU A 64 43.77 -8.27 7.05
N VAL A 65 43.13 -7.27 7.66
CA VAL A 65 43.58 -5.86 7.61
C VAL A 65 45.00 -5.73 8.14
N PHE A 66 45.30 -6.39 9.26
CA PHE A 66 46.55 -6.19 9.99
C PHE A 66 47.73 -6.96 9.41
N ILE A 67 47.46 -8.09 8.72
CA ILE A 67 48.48 -8.88 8.03
C ILE A 67 49.06 -8.11 6.82
N ASN A 68 48.22 -7.37 6.10
CA ASN A 68 48.65 -6.65 4.89
C ASN A 68 49.43 -5.35 5.18
N ILE A 69 49.30 -4.76 6.36
CA ILE A 69 49.92 -3.47 6.69
C ILE A 69 51.37 -3.61 7.18
N ASP A 70 51.71 -4.73 7.83
CA ASP A 70 53.06 -4.99 8.36
C ASP A 70 54.11 -5.22 7.24
N SER A 71 53.67 -5.41 5.99
CA SER A 71 54.53 -5.75 4.86
C SER A 71 55.14 -4.56 4.10
N ASP A 72 54.72 -3.30 4.35
CA ASP A 72 55.16 -2.12 3.56
C ASP A 72 55.70 -0.96 4.44
N SER A 73 56.66 -1.28 5.30
CA SER A 73 57.23 -0.44 6.38
C SER A 73 58.07 0.77 5.95
N LYS A 74 57.83 1.37 4.77
CA LYS A 74 58.64 2.49 4.24
C LYS A 74 57.86 3.69 3.66
N LYS A 75 56.66 4.00 4.15
CA LYS A 75 55.96 5.26 3.77
C LYS A 75 55.45 6.04 4.97
N THR A 76 55.70 7.35 4.93
CA THR A 76 55.57 8.33 6.01
C THR A 76 54.14 8.78 6.35
N ASN A 77 53.09 8.16 5.77
CA ASN A 77 51.69 8.47 6.07
C ASN A 77 50.89 7.20 6.42
N ILE A 78 51.16 6.65 7.60
CA ILE A 78 50.61 5.38 8.09
C ILE A 78 49.09 5.48 8.34
N LYS A 79 48.59 6.64 8.83
CA LYS A 79 47.15 6.81 9.16
C LYS A 79 46.21 6.75 7.95
N ASP A 80 46.60 7.33 6.82
CA ASP A 80 45.76 7.34 5.61
C ASP A 80 45.69 5.94 4.97
N ASN A 81 46.80 5.19 4.97
CA ASN A 81 46.82 3.80 4.51
C ASN A 81 45.93 2.88 5.36
N TYR A 82 45.94 3.03 6.69
CA TYR A 82 45.06 2.26 7.57
C TYR A 82 43.58 2.52 7.26
N LYS A 83 43.21 3.78 6.98
CA LYS A 83 41.83 4.14 6.63
C LYS A 83 41.40 3.50 5.32
N GLU A 84 42.24 3.56 4.29
CA GLU A 84 41.95 2.96 2.98
C GLU A 84 41.88 1.44 3.03
N GLU A 85 42.79 0.77 3.74
CA GLU A 85 42.79 -0.69 3.87
C GLU A 85 41.63 -1.18 4.75
N LEU A 86 41.27 -0.46 5.82
CA LEU A 86 40.05 -0.72 6.59
C LEU A 86 38.80 -0.62 5.72
N LEU A 87 38.67 0.44 4.90
CA LEU A 87 37.55 0.58 3.96
C LEU A 87 37.50 -0.57 2.96
N LYS A 88 38.65 -0.97 2.40
CA LYS A 88 38.75 -2.02 1.37
C LYS A 88 38.43 -3.41 1.92
N VAL A 89 39.07 -3.82 3.01
CA VAL A 89 38.95 -5.18 3.57
C VAL A 89 37.62 -5.35 4.30
N THR A 90 37.11 -4.31 4.98
CA THR A 90 35.77 -4.37 5.58
C THR A 90 34.64 -4.20 4.55
N LYS A 91 34.97 -3.97 3.27
CA LYS A 91 34.04 -3.72 2.17
C LYS A 91 33.12 -2.52 2.46
N GLY A 92 33.70 -1.45 3.00
CA GLY A 92 33.03 -0.20 3.34
C GLY A 92 32.14 -0.28 4.58
N LYS A 93 32.40 -1.22 5.48
CA LYS A 93 31.62 -1.37 6.73
C LYS A 93 32.20 -0.59 7.90
N ILE A 94 33.46 -0.16 7.82
CA ILE A 94 34.14 0.71 8.78
C ILE A 94 34.75 1.86 8.01
N ASP A 95 34.50 3.10 8.44
CA ASP A 95 35.02 4.29 7.77
C ASP A 95 36.40 4.67 8.29
N THR A 96 36.57 4.60 9.62
CA THR A 96 37.75 5.06 10.33
C THR A 96 37.77 4.55 11.76
N TYR A 97 38.87 4.83 12.47
CA TYR A 97 39.05 4.55 13.88
C TYR A 97 39.77 5.72 14.55
N GLU A 98 39.55 5.85 15.85
CA GLU A 98 40.22 6.81 16.72
C GLU A 98 40.84 6.05 17.89
N ILE A 99 42.13 6.28 18.11
CA ILE A 99 42.83 5.75 19.28
C ILE A 99 42.46 6.65 20.45
N ASN A 100 41.68 6.13 21.39
CA ASN A 100 41.25 6.87 22.58
C ASN A 100 42.39 6.98 23.59
N ASN A 101 43.11 5.88 23.82
CA ASN A 101 44.18 5.80 24.81
C ASN A 101 45.20 4.71 24.43
N ILE A 102 46.46 4.89 24.83
CA ILE A 102 47.50 3.87 24.81
C ILE A 102 48.32 4.00 26.09
N GLU A 103 48.38 2.91 26.85
CA GLU A 103 49.18 2.81 28.08
C GLU A 103 50.28 1.77 27.88
N GLN A 104 51.49 2.10 28.33
CA GLN A 104 52.62 1.19 28.36
C GLN A 104 52.83 0.69 29.78
N ASN A 105 52.97 -0.62 29.95
CA ASN A 105 53.32 -1.25 31.20
C ASN A 105 54.56 -2.16 31.02
N ASP A 106 55.07 -2.73 32.11
CA ASP A 106 56.27 -3.58 32.11
C ASP A 106 56.14 -4.85 31.24
N LYS A 107 54.92 -5.17 30.77
CA LYS A 107 54.58 -6.38 30.02
C LYS A 107 54.11 -6.11 28.59
N GLY A 108 54.05 -4.85 28.15
CA GLY A 108 53.62 -4.47 26.80
C GLY A 108 52.75 -3.21 26.77
N TYR A 109 51.82 -3.17 25.82
CA TYR A 109 50.92 -2.04 25.58
C TYR A 109 49.46 -2.46 25.74
N THR A 110 48.64 -1.56 26.28
CA THR A 110 47.17 -1.65 26.28
C THR A 110 46.62 -0.46 25.52
N ALA A 111 45.76 -0.70 24.53
CA ALA A 111 45.15 0.34 23.72
C ALA A 111 43.63 0.30 23.83
N SER A 112 43.00 1.47 23.80
CA SER A 112 41.54 1.62 23.64
C SER A 112 41.28 2.36 22.33
N VAL A 113 40.39 1.83 21.50
CA VAL A 113 40.07 2.35 20.17
C VAL A 113 38.57 2.43 19.99
N THR A 114 38.10 3.49 19.33
CA THR A 114 36.73 3.62 18.83
C THR A 114 36.73 3.51 17.31
N VAL A 115 35.92 2.61 16.75
CA VAL A 115 35.68 2.51 15.31
C VAL A 115 34.38 3.20 14.94
N PHE A 116 34.34 3.82 13.76
CA PHE A 116 33.17 4.55 13.26
C PHE A 116 32.68 3.98 11.93
N LYS A 117 31.36 3.94 11.78
CA LYS A 117 30.66 3.48 10.57
C LYS A 117 29.53 4.43 10.23
N THR A 118 29.53 4.94 9.01
CA THR A 118 28.51 5.82 8.47
C THR A 118 27.84 5.10 7.32
N THR A 119 26.55 4.79 7.46
CA THR A 119 25.77 4.23 6.37
C THR A 119 24.89 5.30 5.77
N ILE A 120 25.06 5.53 4.47
CA ILE A 120 24.16 6.38 3.68
C ILE A 120 23.15 5.47 3.01
N SER A 121 21.89 5.55 3.41
CA SER A 121 20.79 4.91 2.69
C SER A 121 20.07 5.93 1.83
N LYS A 122 19.99 5.65 0.53
CA LYS A 122 19.20 6.44 -0.41
C LYS A 122 17.86 5.75 -0.66
N LYS A 123 16.79 6.54 -0.75
CA LYS A 123 15.45 6.10 -1.11
C LYS A 123 14.83 7.07 -2.11
N TYR A 124 14.12 6.54 -3.10
CA TYR A 124 13.28 7.36 -3.97
C TYR A 124 11.99 7.75 -3.24
N GLN A 125 11.76 9.05 -3.08
CA GLN A 125 10.50 9.59 -2.60
C GLN A 125 9.59 9.82 -3.81
N THR A 126 8.47 9.08 -3.85
CA THR A 126 7.44 9.28 -4.88
C THR A 126 6.78 10.64 -4.70
N PRO A 127 6.50 11.37 -5.78
CA PRO A 127 5.77 12.63 -5.72
C PRO A 127 4.31 12.40 -5.30
N GLY A 128 3.70 13.42 -4.69
CA GLY A 128 2.27 13.42 -4.38
C GLY A 128 1.93 12.93 -2.97
N LEU A 129 0.64 12.67 -2.73
CA LEU A 129 0.15 12.27 -1.41
C LEU A 129 0.59 10.84 -1.07
N ASN A 130 1.12 10.67 0.14
CA ASN A 130 1.46 9.35 0.67
C ASN A 130 0.21 8.44 0.68
N SER A 131 0.35 7.26 0.09
CA SER A 131 -0.73 6.26 -0.02
C SER A 131 -0.49 4.99 0.80
N ASN A 132 0.49 4.99 1.72
CA ASN A 132 0.87 3.84 2.55
C ASN A 132 -0.27 3.30 3.43
N ASN A 133 -1.29 4.12 3.73
CA ASN A 133 -2.44 3.71 4.53
C ASN A 133 -3.54 3.03 3.71
N ARG A 134 -3.40 2.94 2.38
CA ARG A 134 -4.35 2.24 1.51
C ARG A 134 -3.87 0.81 1.28
N ARG A 135 -4.83 -0.12 1.29
CA ARG A 135 -4.58 -1.50 0.86
C ARG A 135 -4.28 -1.53 -0.64
N ASN A 136 -3.34 -2.36 -1.05
CA ASN A 136 -2.98 -2.58 -2.45
C ASN A 136 -3.90 -3.65 -3.06
N ILE A 137 -4.45 -3.39 -4.24
CA ILE A 137 -5.34 -4.33 -4.93
C ILE A 137 -4.95 -4.49 -6.40
N THR A 138 -5.01 -5.72 -6.88
CA THR A 138 -4.92 -6.03 -8.31
C THR A 138 -6.23 -6.63 -8.78
N ILE A 139 -6.65 -6.30 -10.00
CA ILE A 139 -7.88 -6.79 -10.61
C ILE A 139 -7.51 -7.65 -11.80
N PHE A 140 -8.04 -8.88 -11.85
CA PHE A 140 -7.91 -9.75 -13.01
C PHE A 140 -9.28 -10.27 -13.46
N SER A 141 -9.42 -10.36 -14.78
CA SER A 141 -10.44 -11.19 -15.40
C SER A 141 -9.97 -12.64 -15.52
N THR A 142 -10.86 -13.58 -15.24
CA THR A 142 -10.68 -15.00 -15.58
C THR A 142 -11.61 -15.44 -16.72
N SER A 143 -12.28 -14.51 -17.39
CA SER A 143 -13.26 -14.79 -18.44
C SER A 143 -12.58 -15.32 -19.70
N SER A 144 -12.81 -16.60 -20.04
CA SER A 144 -12.38 -17.18 -21.32
C SER A 144 -13.34 -16.83 -22.45
N SER A 145 -14.63 -16.92 -22.17
CA SER A 145 -15.74 -16.47 -23.02
C SER A 145 -16.05 -15.01 -22.68
N TYR A 146 -16.33 -14.16 -23.66
CA TYR A 146 -16.61 -12.72 -23.46
C TYR A 146 -15.41 -11.84 -23.06
N LYS A 147 -14.22 -12.09 -23.63
CA LYS A 147 -12.98 -11.32 -23.34
C LYS A 147 -13.13 -9.81 -23.51
N GLU A 148 -13.78 -9.34 -24.57
CA GLU A 148 -13.95 -7.91 -24.84
C GLU A 148 -14.76 -7.20 -23.74
N LEU A 149 -15.95 -7.73 -23.43
CA LEU A 149 -16.76 -7.24 -22.31
C LEU A 149 -15.97 -7.30 -21.00
N SER A 150 -15.24 -8.39 -20.78
CA SER A 150 -14.45 -8.53 -19.57
C SER A 150 -13.34 -7.49 -19.45
N ASN A 151 -12.65 -7.14 -20.54
CA ASN A 151 -11.63 -6.09 -20.53
C ASN A 151 -12.25 -4.71 -20.24
N ILE A 152 -13.41 -4.42 -20.84
CA ILE A 152 -14.16 -3.18 -20.55
C ILE A 152 -14.55 -3.11 -19.08
N LEU A 153 -15.08 -4.19 -18.52
CA LEU A 153 -15.44 -4.28 -17.10
C LEU A 153 -14.20 -4.11 -16.20
N GLN A 154 -13.07 -4.73 -16.54
CA GLN A 154 -11.83 -4.59 -15.78
C GLN A 154 -11.40 -3.12 -15.70
N GLN A 155 -11.39 -2.40 -16.83
CA GLN A 155 -11.01 -0.99 -16.89
C GLN A 155 -11.97 -0.10 -16.10
N LYS A 156 -13.28 -0.35 -16.19
CA LYS A 156 -14.28 0.41 -15.43
C LYS A 156 -14.20 0.14 -13.93
N ILE A 157 -13.96 -1.12 -13.51
CA ILE A 157 -13.73 -1.46 -12.09
C ILE A 157 -12.46 -0.78 -11.57
N ILE A 158 -11.34 -0.85 -12.32
CA ILE A 158 -10.10 -0.14 -12.01
C ILE A 158 -10.38 1.35 -11.80
N THR A 159 -11.11 1.98 -12.72
CA THR A 159 -11.48 3.40 -12.67
C THR A 159 -12.26 3.73 -11.39
N ASN A 160 -13.30 2.96 -11.09
CA ASN A 160 -14.13 3.16 -9.90
C ASN A 160 -13.32 3.02 -8.60
N LEU A 161 -12.45 1.99 -8.52
CA LEU A 161 -11.63 1.75 -7.33
C LEU A 161 -10.56 2.85 -7.15
N ILE A 162 -9.98 3.39 -8.22
CA ILE A 162 -9.07 4.56 -8.16
C ILE A 162 -9.84 5.79 -7.65
N GLN A 163 -11.01 6.06 -8.21
CA GLN A 163 -11.84 7.21 -7.84
C GLN A 163 -12.31 7.14 -6.38
N SER A 164 -12.52 5.93 -5.84
CA SER A 164 -12.84 5.73 -4.41
C SER A 164 -11.74 6.22 -3.47
N ARG A 165 -10.47 6.25 -3.93
CA ARG A 165 -9.28 6.57 -3.15
C ARG A 165 -9.07 5.67 -1.91
N LYS A 166 -9.73 4.51 -1.84
CA LYS A 166 -9.61 3.54 -0.74
C LYS A 166 -8.52 2.49 -0.99
N PHE A 167 -8.14 2.28 -2.24
CA PHE A 167 -7.11 1.32 -2.63
C PHE A 167 -5.96 1.99 -3.39
N ASN A 168 -4.79 1.36 -3.34
CA ASN A 168 -3.76 1.51 -4.36
C ASN A 168 -4.03 0.43 -5.42
N VAL A 169 -4.60 0.81 -6.56
CA VAL A 169 -4.85 -0.12 -7.65
C VAL A 169 -3.55 -0.33 -8.42
N LEU A 170 -3.08 -1.57 -8.49
CA LEU A 170 -1.82 -1.94 -9.11
C LEU A 170 -2.05 -2.43 -10.53
N ASP A 171 -1.30 -1.86 -11.48
CA ASP A 171 -1.25 -2.34 -12.85
C ASP A 171 -0.37 -3.60 -12.94
N ARG A 172 -0.89 -4.63 -13.61
CA ARG A 172 -0.18 -5.88 -13.92
C ARG A 172 -0.25 -6.26 -15.40
N ASP A 173 -0.97 -5.50 -16.21
CA ASP A 173 -1.22 -5.84 -17.60
C ASP A 173 -0.19 -5.18 -18.53
N SER A 174 0.45 -4.09 -18.10
CA SER A 174 1.45 -3.34 -18.89
C SER A 174 2.90 -3.83 -18.73
N LYS A 175 3.12 -5.12 -18.44
CA LYS A 175 4.46 -5.66 -18.10
C LYS A 175 5.51 -5.34 -19.17
N GLY A 176 5.16 -5.40 -20.46
CA GLY A 176 6.10 -5.10 -21.55
C GLY A 176 6.70 -3.70 -21.47
N TYR A 177 5.86 -2.68 -21.25
CA TYR A 177 6.31 -1.29 -21.08
C TYR A 177 7.15 -1.12 -19.81
N TYR A 178 6.78 -1.81 -18.72
CA TYR A 178 7.55 -1.77 -17.47
C TYR A 178 8.96 -2.36 -17.64
N ASP A 179 9.09 -3.47 -18.37
CA ASP A 179 10.38 -4.10 -18.63
C ASP A 179 11.27 -3.22 -19.53
N MET A 180 10.70 -2.49 -20.49
CA MET A 180 11.40 -1.50 -21.31
C MET A 180 12.00 -0.35 -20.47
N GLU A 181 11.19 0.29 -19.61
CA GLU A 181 11.67 1.38 -18.74
C GLU A 181 12.69 0.88 -17.71
N LYS A 182 12.51 -0.34 -17.20
CA LYS A 182 13.48 -0.98 -16.31
C LYS A 182 14.82 -1.23 -17.02
N ALA A 183 14.81 -1.54 -18.31
CA ALA A 183 16.02 -1.68 -19.11
C ALA A 183 16.71 -0.31 -19.30
N LEU A 184 15.94 0.75 -19.56
CA LEU A 184 16.46 2.12 -19.65
C LEU A 184 17.13 2.56 -18.34
N ILE A 185 16.47 2.38 -17.18
CA ILE A 185 17.04 2.71 -15.86
C ILE A 185 18.35 1.96 -15.56
N LYS A 186 18.53 0.78 -16.15
CA LYS A 186 19.74 -0.05 -15.99
C LYS A 186 20.81 0.23 -17.04
N SER A 187 20.52 1.02 -18.07
CA SER A 187 21.49 1.32 -19.11
C SER A 187 22.55 2.31 -18.60
N PRO A 188 23.71 2.42 -19.28
CA PRO A 188 24.72 3.42 -18.96
C PRO A 188 24.24 4.87 -19.11
N ASP A 189 23.15 5.10 -19.86
CA ASP A 189 22.63 6.45 -20.16
C ASP A 189 21.79 7.03 -19.02
N ALA A 190 21.32 6.18 -18.09
CA ALA A 190 20.53 6.62 -16.95
C ALA A 190 21.40 7.21 -15.84
N TYR A 191 20.88 8.24 -15.16
CA TYR A 191 21.52 8.75 -13.94
C TYR A 191 21.64 7.64 -12.88
N LYS A 192 22.79 7.53 -12.21
CA LYS A 192 23.07 6.45 -11.25
C LYS A 192 22.01 6.25 -10.17
N ASP A 193 21.38 7.34 -9.70
CA ASP A 193 20.38 7.28 -8.64
C ASP A 193 18.95 6.92 -9.15
N GLU A 194 18.72 6.84 -10.46
CA GLU A 194 17.43 6.38 -11.03
C GLU A 194 17.09 4.94 -10.62
N ILE A 195 18.12 4.12 -10.34
CA ILE A 195 17.96 2.75 -9.87
C ILE A 195 17.12 2.62 -8.59
N TYR A 196 17.05 3.67 -7.77
CA TYR A 196 16.23 3.68 -6.55
C TYR A 196 14.73 3.69 -6.83
N LYS A 197 14.27 4.12 -8.02
CA LYS A 197 12.86 4.00 -8.43
C LYS A 197 12.40 2.54 -8.43
N LEU A 198 13.29 1.61 -8.79
CA LEU A 198 12.98 0.18 -8.84
C LEU A 198 12.75 -0.45 -7.45
N LYS A 199 13.13 0.23 -6.36
CA LYS A 199 12.90 -0.23 -4.98
C LYS A 199 11.53 0.15 -4.41
N ASN A 200 10.68 0.81 -5.21
CA ASN A 200 9.35 1.28 -4.79
C ASN A 200 8.19 0.44 -5.33
N VAL A 201 8.44 -0.72 -5.93
CA VAL A 201 7.37 -1.59 -6.46
C VAL A 201 6.49 -2.09 -5.32
N LEU A 202 5.18 -1.91 -5.47
CA LEU A 202 4.18 -2.37 -4.50
C LEU A 202 3.76 -3.82 -4.79
N ALA A 203 3.62 -4.61 -3.72
CA ALA A 203 2.98 -5.92 -3.74
C ALA A 203 1.48 -5.80 -3.45
N THR A 204 0.68 -6.71 -3.98
CA THR A 204 -0.78 -6.69 -3.79
C THR A 204 -1.16 -7.28 -2.43
N ASP A 205 -2.07 -6.63 -1.71
CA ASP A 205 -2.66 -7.19 -0.49
C ASP A 205 -3.89 -8.03 -0.85
N TYR A 206 -4.68 -7.52 -1.79
CA TYR A 206 -5.89 -8.16 -2.28
C TYR A 206 -5.81 -8.45 -3.77
N ILE A 207 -6.46 -9.52 -4.19
CA ILE A 207 -6.70 -9.83 -5.60
C ILE A 207 -8.21 -9.89 -5.80
N LEU A 208 -8.74 -9.03 -6.67
CA LEU A 208 -10.08 -9.15 -7.22
C LEU A 208 -10.02 -10.03 -8.47
N LEU A 209 -10.71 -11.15 -8.44
CA LEU A 209 -10.96 -11.99 -9.61
C LEU A 209 -12.43 -11.84 -9.99
N PHE A 210 -12.71 -11.67 -11.28
CA PHE A 210 -14.06 -11.73 -11.79
C PHE A 210 -14.15 -12.50 -13.12
N ASN A 211 -15.31 -13.08 -13.36
CA ASN A 211 -15.62 -13.91 -14.51
C ASN A 211 -17.00 -13.53 -15.05
N VAL A 212 -17.08 -13.22 -16.34
CA VAL A 212 -18.37 -13.09 -17.04
C VAL A 212 -18.85 -14.50 -17.36
N GLY A 213 -19.71 -15.04 -16.49
CA GLY A 213 -20.19 -16.41 -16.55
C GLY A 213 -21.22 -16.65 -17.66
N GLY A 214 -21.97 -15.63 -18.07
CA GLY A 214 -22.94 -15.74 -19.14
C GLY A 214 -23.47 -14.40 -19.62
N VAL A 215 -23.74 -14.32 -20.93
CA VAL A 215 -24.47 -13.24 -21.57
C VAL A 215 -25.55 -13.86 -22.44
N ASP A 216 -26.81 -13.57 -22.14
CA ASP A 216 -27.98 -14.04 -22.89
C ASP A 216 -28.71 -12.85 -23.51
N LEU A 217 -28.99 -12.93 -24.82
CA LEU A 217 -29.63 -11.89 -25.60
C LEU A 217 -30.99 -12.39 -26.08
N LYS A 218 -32.07 -11.86 -25.51
CA LYS A 218 -33.45 -12.16 -25.89
C LYS A 218 -34.03 -11.01 -26.69
N THR A 219 -34.42 -11.28 -27.93
CA THR A 219 -35.08 -10.29 -28.80
C THR A 219 -36.60 -10.42 -28.67
N LYS A 220 -37.29 -9.29 -28.40
CA LYS A 220 -38.77 -9.24 -28.38
C LYS A 220 -39.25 -7.99 -29.11
N GLY A 221 -39.56 -8.13 -30.40
CA GLY A 221 -39.91 -7.01 -31.28
C GLY A 221 -38.72 -6.07 -31.47
N SER A 222 -38.91 -4.75 -31.26
CA SER A 222 -37.85 -3.74 -31.35
C SER A 222 -37.00 -3.57 -30.08
N ARG A 223 -37.16 -4.45 -29.08
CA ARG A 223 -36.41 -4.40 -27.82
C ARG A 223 -35.54 -5.64 -27.68
N ASN A 224 -34.28 -5.39 -27.34
CA ASN A 224 -33.34 -6.44 -26.97
C ASN A 224 -33.21 -6.45 -25.46
N LYS A 225 -33.49 -7.58 -24.82
CA LYS A 225 -33.19 -7.81 -23.41
C LYS A 225 -31.86 -8.53 -23.32
N ILE A 226 -30.93 -7.99 -22.54
CA ILE A 226 -29.64 -8.60 -22.23
C ILE A 226 -29.64 -9.01 -20.77
N ASP A 227 -29.32 -10.27 -20.51
CA ASP A 227 -29.07 -10.82 -19.18
C ASP A 227 -27.56 -11.10 -19.06
N VAL A 228 -26.90 -10.53 -18.07
CA VAL A 228 -25.46 -10.73 -17.81
C VAL A 228 -25.27 -11.31 -16.41
N VAL A 229 -24.42 -12.34 -16.31
CA VAL A 229 -23.99 -12.93 -15.05
C VAL A 229 -22.49 -12.73 -14.88
N VAL A 230 -22.10 -12.14 -13.76
CA VAL A 230 -20.69 -11.93 -13.39
C VAL A 230 -20.44 -12.49 -12.00
N ASP A 231 -19.56 -13.46 -11.91
CA ASP A 231 -19.05 -13.98 -10.64
C ASP A 231 -17.80 -13.21 -10.25
N TYR A 232 -17.67 -12.82 -8.99
CA TYR A 232 -16.48 -12.10 -8.54
C TYR A 232 -16.15 -12.39 -7.09
N ARG A 233 -14.86 -12.33 -6.78
CA ARG A 233 -14.33 -12.63 -5.45
C ARG A 233 -13.07 -11.85 -5.13
N VAL A 234 -12.90 -11.53 -3.86
CA VAL A 234 -11.72 -10.85 -3.32
C VAL A 234 -10.94 -11.82 -2.44
N LEU A 235 -9.66 -12.03 -2.77
CA LEU A 235 -8.76 -12.89 -2.02
C LEU A 235 -7.73 -12.05 -1.26
N LEU A 236 -7.39 -12.47 -0.05
CA LEU A 236 -6.21 -11.97 0.66
C LEU A 236 -4.97 -12.68 0.09
N PHE A 237 -4.04 -11.96 -0.53
CA PHE A 237 -2.90 -12.54 -1.23
C PHE A 237 -2.02 -13.41 -0.32
N ALA A 238 -1.75 -12.94 0.89
CA ALA A 238 -0.86 -13.62 1.85
C ALA A 238 -1.35 -15.02 2.25
N THR A 239 -2.66 -15.22 2.38
CA THR A 239 -3.24 -16.49 2.86
C THR A 239 -4.04 -17.24 1.80
N ARG A 240 -4.28 -16.62 0.63
CA ARG A 240 -5.20 -17.08 -0.43
C ARG A 240 -6.65 -17.27 0.02
N GLN A 241 -7.02 -16.76 1.20
CA GLN A 241 -8.38 -16.85 1.70
C GLN A 241 -9.30 -15.93 0.90
N ILE A 242 -10.43 -16.46 0.43
CA ILE A 242 -11.53 -15.66 -0.12
C ILE A 242 -12.17 -14.89 1.04
N LYS A 243 -12.09 -13.56 0.98
CA LYS A 243 -12.67 -12.65 1.98
C LYS A 243 -14.07 -12.19 1.61
N PHE A 244 -14.40 -12.22 0.33
CA PHE A 244 -15.69 -11.83 -0.20
C PHE A 244 -15.90 -12.54 -1.53
N SER A 245 -17.13 -13.00 -1.81
CA SER A 245 -17.53 -13.48 -3.12
C SER A 245 -19.01 -13.21 -3.33
N ASN A 246 -19.38 -12.87 -4.55
CA ASN A 246 -20.77 -12.68 -4.92
C ASN A 246 -20.96 -12.95 -6.42
N THR A 247 -22.22 -13.12 -6.82
CA THR A 247 -22.63 -13.26 -8.22
C THR A 247 -23.61 -12.13 -8.53
N LEU A 248 -23.26 -11.29 -9.50
CA LEU A 248 -24.14 -10.25 -10.02
C LEU A 248 -24.90 -10.80 -11.23
N THR A 249 -26.22 -10.83 -11.15
CA THR A 249 -27.10 -11.02 -12.30
C THR A 249 -27.80 -9.71 -12.62
N MET A 250 -27.67 -9.23 -13.85
CA MET A 250 -28.27 -7.97 -14.27
C MET A 250 -28.97 -8.11 -15.62
N SER A 251 -30.23 -7.67 -15.65
CA SER A 251 -31.06 -7.62 -16.86
C SER A 251 -31.20 -6.17 -17.32
N ALA A 252 -31.01 -5.91 -18.60
CA ALA A 252 -31.26 -4.59 -19.20
C ALA A 252 -32.04 -4.71 -20.50
N SER A 253 -33.02 -3.82 -20.68
CA SER A 253 -33.68 -3.63 -21.97
C SER A 253 -33.00 -2.52 -22.74
N ILE A 254 -32.45 -2.85 -23.90
CA ILE A 254 -31.76 -1.92 -24.78
C ILE A 254 -32.70 -1.49 -25.90
N LYS A 255 -32.81 -0.17 -26.08
CA LYS A 255 -33.43 0.50 -27.24
C LYS A 255 -32.41 1.52 -27.78
N GLY A 256 -32.27 1.61 -29.10
CA GLY A 256 -31.34 2.55 -29.75
C GLY A 256 -29.97 1.94 -30.06
N ASP A 257 -28.97 2.81 -30.28
CA ASP A 257 -27.61 2.43 -30.66
C ASP A 257 -26.98 1.42 -29.67
N SER A 258 -26.54 0.28 -30.23
CA SER A 258 -25.98 -0.84 -29.51
C SER A 258 -24.73 -0.46 -28.70
N LEU A 259 -23.91 0.47 -29.20
CA LEU A 259 -22.63 0.81 -28.56
C LEU A 259 -22.83 1.61 -27.28
N VAL A 260 -23.61 2.69 -27.34
CA VAL A 260 -23.89 3.56 -26.17
C VAL A 260 -24.65 2.77 -25.09
N ALA A 261 -25.56 1.90 -25.49
CA ALA A 261 -26.30 1.07 -24.55
C ALA A 261 -25.43 0.01 -23.87
N SER A 262 -24.51 -0.63 -24.61
CA SER A 262 -23.52 -1.57 -24.08
C SER A 262 -22.57 -0.89 -23.09
N GLU A 263 -22.15 0.34 -23.38
CA GLU A 263 -21.27 1.12 -22.51
C GLU A 263 -21.94 1.44 -21.17
N LYS A 264 -23.17 1.99 -21.21
CA LYS A 264 -23.97 2.26 -20.02
C LYS A 264 -24.27 1.00 -19.20
N LEU A 265 -24.50 -0.13 -19.88
CA LEU A 265 -24.71 -1.41 -19.22
C LEU A 265 -23.45 -1.84 -18.46
N SER A 266 -22.30 -1.79 -19.13
CA SER A 266 -21.01 -2.14 -18.56
C SER A 266 -20.62 -1.23 -17.38
N GLU A 267 -20.94 0.06 -17.46
CA GLU A 267 -20.79 1.01 -16.34
C GLU A 267 -21.60 0.62 -15.12
N LYS A 268 -22.87 0.26 -15.31
CA LYS A 268 -23.73 -0.19 -14.21
C LYS A 268 -23.21 -1.47 -13.57
N ILE A 269 -22.80 -2.45 -14.38
CA ILE A 269 -22.21 -3.71 -13.88
C ILE A 269 -20.95 -3.42 -13.06
N ALA A 270 -20.00 -2.69 -13.65
CA ALA A 270 -18.73 -2.37 -12.99
C ALA A 270 -18.93 -1.54 -11.73
N LYS A 271 -19.87 -0.58 -11.73
CA LYS A 271 -20.22 0.22 -10.56
C LYS A 271 -20.78 -0.65 -9.44
N LYS A 272 -21.74 -1.53 -9.73
CA LYS A 272 -22.32 -2.42 -8.72
C LYS A 272 -21.27 -3.33 -8.08
N ILE A 273 -20.42 -3.97 -8.90
CA ILE A 273 -19.31 -4.79 -8.41
C ILE A 273 -18.35 -3.96 -7.53
N SER A 274 -18.00 -2.75 -7.96
CA SER A 274 -17.09 -1.87 -7.23
C SER A 274 -17.69 -1.42 -5.89
N ASP A 275 -18.98 -1.05 -5.88
CA ASP A 275 -19.69 -0.63 -4.68
C ASP A 275 -19.82 -1.78 -3.68
N ASP A 276 -20.12 -3.00 -4.15
CA ASP A 276 -20.20 -4.19 -3.29
C ASP A 276 -18.85 -4.47 -2.61
N ILE A 277 -17.74 -4.40 -3.36
CA ILE A 277 -16.38 -4.58 -2.83
C ILE A 277 -16.00 -3.46 -1.86
N LEU A 278 -16.30 -2.20 -2.22
CA LEU A 278 -16.01 -1.04 -1.38
C LEU A 278 -16.79 -1.11 -0.07
N ASN A 279 -18.07 -1.46 -0.10
CA ASN A 279 -18.90 -1.55 1.10
C ASN A 279 -18.49 -2.72 2.00
N ALA A 280 -18.05 -3.84 1.42
CA ALA A 280 -17.56 -4.98 2.19
C ALA A 280 -16.24 -4.69 2.92
N ILE A 281 -15.33 -3.91 2.31
CA ILE A 281 -13.97 -3.68 2.85
C ILE A 281 -13.88 -2.33 3.59
N TYR A 282 -14.57 -1.31 3.09
CA TYR A 282 -14.58 0.06 3.56
C TYR A 282 -16.01 0.59 3.64
N PRO A 283 -16.82 0.10 4.59
CA PRO A 283 -18.21 0.55 4.74
C PRO A 283 -18.26 2.08 4.86
N LEU A 284 -19.26 2.69 4.23
CA LEU A 284 -19.46 4.13 4.23
C LEU A 284 -19.60 4.62 5.68
N LYS A 285 -18.79 5.60 6.05
CA LYS A 285 -18.77 6.17 7.40
C LYS A 285 -18.88 7.68 7.38
N ILE A 286 -19.53 8.22 8.39
CA ILE A 286 -19.54 9.65 8.66
C ILE A 286 -18.11 10.09 9.03
N ALA A 287 -17.53 10.95 8.20
CA ALA A 287 -16.19 11.49 8.42
C ALA A 287 -16.21 12.64 9.45
N GLN A 288 -17.27 13.45 9.44
CA GLN A 288 -17.46 14.59 10.32
C GLN A 288 -18.94 14.95 10.42
N VAL A 289 -19.34 15.54 11.56
CA VAL A 289 -20.63 16.21 11.75
C VAL A 289 -20.33 17.65 12.17
N SER A 290 -20.93 18.64 11.50
CA SER A 290 -20.73 20.06 11.78
C SER A 290 -21.97 20.84 11.36
N ASN A 291 -22.47 21.76 12.19
CA ASN A 291 -23.61 22.63 11.87
C ASN A 291 -24.85 21.87 11.37
N ASN A 292 -25.16 20.71 11.97
CA ASN A 292 -26.26 19.83 11.55
C ASN A 292 -26.11 19.24 10.12
N GLU A 293 -24.92 19.38 9.51
CA GLU A 293 -24.52 18.69 8.28
C GLU A 293 -23.56 17.54 8.60
N VAL A 294 -23.67 16.50 7.79
CA VAL A 294 -22.86 15.29 7.83
C VAL A 294 -21.94 15.30 6.62
N VAL A 295 -20.67 14.98 6.81
CA VAL A 295 -19.68 14.92 5.73
C VAL A 295 -19.22 13.49 5.53
N PHE A 296 -19.24 13.04 4.28
CA PHE A 296 -18.68 11.77 3.83
C PHE A 296 -17.37 12.01 3.08
N SER A 297 -16.38 11.13 3.30
CA SER A 297 -15.07 11.22 2.65
C SER A 297 -15.04 10.57 1.25
N GLN A 298 -16.15 10.67 0.52
CA GLN A 298 -16.32 10.13 -0.83
C GLN A 298 -17.45 10.87 -1.53
N THR A 299 -17.48 10.79 -2.85
CA THR A 299 -18.56 11.34 -3.67
C THR A 299 -19.73 10.36 -3.70
N LEU A 300 -20.90 10.84 -3.32
CA LEU A 300 -22.20 10.15 -3.34
C LEU A 300 -23.16 10.92 -4.26
N SER A 301 -24.23 10.28 -4.73
CA SER A 301 -25.20 10.94 -5.60
C SER A 301 -26.04 11.91 -4.78
N ASN A 302 -26.39 13.06 -5.38
CA ASN A 302 -27.29 14.00 -4.72
C ASN A 302 -28.66 13.35 -4.54
N ASP A 303 -29.37 13.76 -3.49
CA ASP A 303 -30.68 13.25 -3.07
C ASP A 303 -30.71 11.82 -2.55
N ASP A 304 -29.63 11.05 -2.66
CA ASP A 304 -29.51 9.71 -2.05
C ASP A 304 -29.76 9.80 -0.52
N ILE A 305 -30.56 8.87 -0.01
CA ILE A 305 -30.87 8.76 1.42
C ILE A 305 -30.13 7.55 2.00
N TYR A 306 -29.55 7.76 3.17
CA TYR A 306 -28.85 6.72 3.90
C TYR A 306 -29.39 6.55 5.32
N GLU A 307 -29.53 5.30 5.76
CA GLU A 307 -29.71 4.96 7.16
C GLU A 307 -28.36 4.77 7.83
N CYS A 308 -28.16 5.43 8.97
CA CYS A 308 -26.92 5.42 9.72
C CYS A 308 -27.08 4.67 11.05
N TYR A 309 -26.00 3.99 11.45
CA TYR A 309 -25.93 3.09 12.58
C TYR A 309 -24.66 3.35 13.39
N SER A 310 -24.82 3.50 14.70
CA SER A 310 -23.72 3.50 15.65
C SER A 310 -23.26 2.08 15.95
N LEU A 311 -21.94 1.87 15.90
CA LEU A 311 -21.33 0.59 16.23
C LEU A 311 -21.03 0.49 17.73
N GLY A 312 -21.59 -0.55 18.36
CA GLY A 312 -21.33 -0.93 19.73
C GLY A 312 -20.26 -2.02 19.86
N GLU A 313 -20.50 -2.93 20.80
CA GLU A 313 -19.58 -4.03 21.14
C GLU A 313 -19.38 -5.01 19.99
N VAL A 314 -18.21 -5.65 19.96
CA VAL A 314 -17.89 -6.72 19.01
C VAL A 314 -18.51 -8.01 19.50
N ILE A 315 -19.34 -8.62 18.66
CA ILE A 315 -19.87 -9.97 18.85
C ILE A 315 -18.83 -10.96 18.36
N LYS A 316 -18.50 -11.94 19.21
CA LYS A 316 -17.64 -13.06 18.85
C LYS A 316 -18.48 -14.32 18.68
N ASP A 317 -18.13 -15.11 17.68
CA ASP A 317 -18.72 -16.43 17.51
C ASP A 317 -18.42 -17.31 18.72
N VAL A 318 -19.43 -18.07 19.17
CA VAL A 318 -19.32 -18.87 20.40
C VAL A 318 -18.35 -20.04 20.23
N TYR A 319 -18.23 -20.58 19.01
CA TYR A 319 -17.38 -21.72 18.69
C TYR A 319 -15.99 -21.28 18.23
N THR A 320 -15.89 -20.40 17.23
CA THR A 320 -14.60 -20.03 16.64
C THR A 320 -13.88 -18.94 17.41
N LYS A 321 -14.58 -18.21 18.29
CA LYS A 321 -14.10 -17.01 19.00
C LYS A 321 -13.65 -15.87 18.08
N GLU A 322 -13.93 -15.99 16.78
CA GLU A 322 -13.65 -14.96 15.81
C GLU A 322 -14.65 -13.81 15.96
N ASN A 323 -14.20 -12.60 15.62
CA ASN A 323 -15.08 -11.45 15.59
C ASN A 323 -16.07 -11.59 14.42
N THR A 324 -17.36 -11.72 14.71
CA THR A 324 -18.41 -11.90 13.69
C THR A 324 -18.89 -10.54 13.17
N ALA A 325 -19.31 -9.67 14.08
CA ALA A 325 -19.88 -8.37 13.75
C ALA A 325 -19.79 -7.42 14.95
N ARG A 326 -20.31 -6.20 14.81
CA ARG A 326 -20.58 -5.32 15.94
C ARG A 326 -22.08 -5.14 16.10
N ILE A 327 -22.54 -4.92 17.32
CA ILE A 327 -23.92 -4.50 17.57
C ILE A 327 -24.14 -3.17 16.85
N GLU A 328 -25.22 -3.08 16.08
CA GLU A 328 -25.59 -1.87 15.35
C GLU A 328 -26.87 -1.28 15.96
N THR A 329 -26.83 -0.01 16.30
CA THR A 329 -28.01 0.73 16.78
C THR A 329 -28.28 1.87 15.81
N LYS A 330 -29.49 1.92 15.25
CA LYS A 330 -29.88 2.98 14.33
C LYS A 330 -29.67 4.34 15.00
N SER A 331 -28.84 5.18 14.39
CA SER A 331 -28.52 6.52 14.90
C SER A 331 -29.26 7.62 14.16
N GLY A 332 -29.65 7.39 12.89
CA GLY A 332 -30.46 8.36 12.15
C GLY A 332 -30.59 8.09 10.66
N LYS A 333 -31.14 9.07 9.94
CA LYS A 333 -31.22 9.13 8.48
C LYS A 333 -30.62 10.42 7.97
N VAL A 334 -29.92 10.35 6.83
CA VAL A 334 -29.30 11.51 6.19
C VAL A 334 -29.60 11.53 4.70
N GLN A 335 -29.67 12.72 4.11
CA GLN A 335 -29.88 12.91 2.67
C GLN A 335 -28.77 13.75 2.09
N ILE A 336 -28.15 13.30 0.99
CA ILE A 336 -27.08 14.03 0.30
C ILE A 336 -27.67 15.31 -0.33
N ILE A 337 -27.10 16.47 0.02
CA ILE A 337 -27.54 17.79 -0.47
C ILE A 337 -26.58 18.39 -1.48
N ARG A 338 -25.29 18.00 -1.42
CA ARG A 338 -24.28 18.40 -2.40
C ARG A 338 -23.08 17.47 -2.36
N SER A 339 -22.44 17.35 -3.51
CA SER A 339 -21.20 16.61 -3.68
C SER A 339 -20.12 17.47 -4.34
N THR A 340 -18.89 17.24 -3.92
CA THR A 340 -17.66 17.75 -4.52
C THR A 340 -16.86 16.55 -5.02
N PRO A 341 -15.75 16.74 -5.77
CA PRO A 341 -14.96 15.60 -6.27
C PRO A 341 -14.39 14.66 -5.20
N LYS A 342 -14.39 15.03 -3.91
CA LYS A 342 -13.78 14.25 -2.82
C LYS A 342 -14.67 14.07 -1.59
N LEU A 343 -15.72 14.87 -1.46
CA LEU A 343 -16.57 14.94 -0.28
C LEU A 343 -18.02 15.07 -0.68
N SER A 344 -18.91 14.44 0.06
CA SER A 344 -20.34 14.67 0.00
C SER A 344 -20.84 15.21 1.33
N TYR A 345 -21.84 16.08 1.25
CA TYR A 345 -22.45 16.74 2.38
C TYR A 345 -23.92 16.34 2.41
N ALA A 346 -24.40 15.99 3.59
CA ALA A 346 -25.75 15.53 3.82
C ALA A 346 -26.41 16.32 4.94
N LYS A 347 -27.72 16.53 4.84
CA LYS A 347 -28.54 17.00 5.96
C LYS A 347 -29.04 15.81 6.77
N ILE A 348 -29.19 15.98 8.08
CA ILE A 348 -29.80 14.99 8.95
C ILE A 348 -31.32 15.10 8.80
N LEU A 349 -31.99 14.00 8.44
CA LEU A 349 -33.44 13.90 8.34
C LEU A 349 -34.08 13.44 9.65
N GLU A 350 -33.43 12.50 10.34
CA GLU A 350 -33.95 11.82 11.53
C GLU A 350 -32.78 11.46 12.44
N GLY A 351 -32.99 11.51 13.76
CA GLY A 351 -32.05 10.99 14.76
C GLY A 351 -30.86 11.88 15.08
N SER A 352 -29.84 11.29 15.72
CA SER A 352 -28.62 11.95 16.16
C SER A 352 -27.41 11.11 15.74
N VAL A 353 -26.88 11.42 14.57
CA VAL A 353 -25.73 10.73 13.99
C VAL A 353 -24.42 11.34 14.48
N LYS A 354 -23.35 10.53 14.52
CA LYS A 354 -22.02 10.98 14.95
C LYS A 354 -20.92 10.50 14.01
N LYS A 355 -19.74 11.14 14.12
CA LYS A 355 -18.53 10.71 13.42
C LYS A 355 -18.25 9.23 13.69
N GLY A 356 -18.02 8.47 12.62
CA GLY A 356 -17.72 7.04 12.67
C GLY A 356 -18.93 6.11 12.55
N ASP A 357 -20.17 6.63 12.61
CA ASP A 357 -21.37 5.85 12.28
C ASP A 357 -21.27 5.31 10.85
N ILE A 358 -21.72 4.08 10.66
CA ILE A 358 -21.81 3.43 9.34
C ILE A 358 -23.14 3.80 8.72
N CYS A 359 -23.15 4.16 7.44
CA CYS A 359 -24.38 4.48 6.72
C CYS A 359 -24.57 3.54 5.52
N ARG A 360 -25.80 3.09 5.30
CA ARG A 360 -26.19 2.23 4.17
C ARG A 360 -27.27 2.91 3.35
N PRO A 361 -27.24 2.80 2.00
CA PRO A 361 -28.29 3.36 1.17
C PRO A 361 -29.63 2.77 1.61
N LEU A 362 -30.64 3.62 1.73
CA LEU A 362 -32.02 3.19 1.90
C LEU A 362 -32.48 2.72 0.51
N ASP A 363 -32.66 1.42 0.32
CA ASP A 363 -32.93 0.81 -1.00
C ASP A 363 -33.97 1.60 -1.81
N ASP A 364 -33.56 2.13 -2.96
CA ASP A 364 -34.47 2.23 -4.10
C ASP A 364 -34.66 0.80 -4.59
N GLY A 365 -35.88 0.25 -4.47
CA GLY A 365 -36.24 -1.13 -4.78
C GLY A 365 -36.00 -1.55 -6.24
N GLY A 366 -34.73 -1.63 -6.66
CA GLY A 366 -34.30 -1.74 -8.04
C GLY A 366 -33.04 -2.60 -8.18
N VAL A 367 -33.27 -3.91 -8.17
CA VAL A 367 -32.42 -4.96 -8.77
C VAL A 367 -31.08 -5.25 -8.08
N GLY A 368 -31.10 -6.32 -7.30
CA GLY A 368 -29.95 -7.05 -6.79
C GLY A 368 -30.41 -7.93 -5.64
N MET A 369 -31.20 -8.98 -5.93
CA MET A 369 -31.49 -9.96 -4.88
C MET A 369 -30.16 -10.54 -4.40
N GLU A 370 -29.77 -10.18 -3.18
CA GLU A 370 -28.83 -10.95 -2.40
C GLU A 370 -29.53 -12.30 -2.14
N LYS A 371 -29.31 -13.29 -3.01
CA LYS A 371 -29.62 -14.68 -2.66
C LYS A 371 -28.60 -15.09 -1.61
N GLN A 372 -28.84 -14.70 -0.35
CA GLN A 372 -28.37 -15.50 0.75
C GLN A 372 -29.05 -16.85 0.60
N HIS A 373 -28.28 -17.88 0.25
CA HIS A 373 -28.78 -19.25 0.27
C HIS A 373 -29.10 -19.59 1.73
N SER A 374 -30.35 -19.35 2.15
CA SER A 374 -30.90 -19.97 3.35
C SER A 374 -31.10 -21.45 3.02
N VAL A 375 -30.20 -22.30 3.52
CA VAL A 375 -30.40 -23.74 3.53
C VAL A 375 -31.50 -24.02 4.56
N ASN A 376 -32.66 -24.49 4.12
CA ASN A 376 -33.68 -25.01 5.04
C ASN A 376 -33.12 -26.22 5.79
N GLN A 377 -33.60 -26.45 7.01
CA GLN A 377 -33.09 -27.49 7.96
C GLN A 377 -33.04 -28.93 7.40
N ASN A 378 -33.60 -29.20 6.22
CA ASN A 378 -33.60 -30.51 5.57
C ASN A 378 -32.77 -30.58 4.26
N GLY A 379 -31.88 -29.61 3.99
CA GLY A 379 -30.81 -29.76 2.99
C GLY A 379 -31.22 -29.92 1.51
N THR A 380 -32.46 -29.59 1.14
CA THR A 380 -32.93 -29.63 -0.26
C THR A 380 -33.08 -28.23 -0.83
N VAL A 381 -32.41 -27.98 -1.97
CA VAL A 381 -32.52 -26.74 -2.75
C VAL A 381 -33.56 -26.97 -3.85
N ASN A 382 -34.71 -26.31 -3.75
CA ASN A 382 -35.72 -26.34 -4.81
C ASN A 382 -35.29 -25.39 -5.94
N LEU A 383 -34.78 -25.95 -7.03
CA LEU A 383 -34.48 -25.20 -8.26
C LEU A 383 -35.74 -25.23 -9.13
N GLY A 384 -36.66 -24.30 -8.85
CA GLY A 384 -37.86 -24.06 -9.64
C GLY A 384 -37.51 -23.56 -11.04
N TRP A 385 -38.16 -24.17 -12.03
CA TRP A 385 -38.14 -23.82 -13.44
C TRP A 385 -39.05 -22.61 -13.66
#